data_AF-A0A6M0RUU1-F1
#
_entry.id   AF-A0A6M0RUU1-F1
#
_cell.length_a   1.000
_cell.length_b   1.000
_cell.length_c   1.000
_cell.angle_alpha   90.00
_cell.angle_beta   90.00
_cell.angle_gamma   90.00
#
_symmetry.space_group_name_H-M   'P 1'
#
loop_
_entity.id
_entity.type
_entity.pdbx_description
1 polymer ?
#
loop_
_entity_poly.entity_id
_entity_poly.type
_entity_poly.pdbx_seq_one_letter_code
_entity_poly.pdbx_strand_id
1 'polypeptide(L)'
;MPLQKYVVHALLASGAVLVCPSAVLAANSYRIIETQGNVWAQYPGQNHFQIVRTGMQFPAYTLLKTGPNSHAQIGCPGSSVWTLRANRTSGIEAECLEHASDEVIRIGLQTDNLLGGINSEIPYVTSPRRTSILGLALTLRWNPVEDASGYIVRVMESGNEEIWIEQVTGSEVKYSGEPLTPGKSYRVIVEVIDGLSSQLDEGADESDFELLYPEHVARVNTEIAKIKEQNLPTNMQALELAYLYMEENLLSEAIDVLESVTSTADSNSEVFQVLGDLYRYVGLNLLALSSYEQAISIATQQQSILGQANAKSGLAEIKVLLGELDKALQLLTEAQQAYDELGNADRSEELQERLDVLSP
;
A
#
# COMPACT_ATOMS: atom_id res chain seq x y z
N MET A 1 -25.99 -64.68 -1.76
CA MET A 1 -27.21 -64.50 -0.95
C MET A 1 -26.91 -64.92 0.48
N PRO A 2 -27.36 -64.21 1.54
CA PRO A 2 -28.02 -62.89 1.62
C PRO A 2 -27.10 -61.87 2.37
N LEU A 3 -26.94 -60.59 2.04
CA LEU A 3 -27.84 -59.44 1.83
C LEU A 3 -28.92 -59.29 2.92
N GLN A 4 -28.56 -58.62 4.01
CA GLN A 4 -29.51 -58.05 4.96
C GLN A 4 -29.43 -56.52 4.93
N LYS A 5 -30.56 -55.93 4.56
CA LYS A 5 -30.83 -54.51 4.40
C LYS A 5 -30.83 -53.81 5.76
N TYR A 6 -30.15 -52.66 5.85
CA TYR A 6 -30.56 -51.59 6.76
C TYR A 6 -30.75 -50.32 5.96
N VAL A 7 -32.03 -49.98 5.80
CA VAL A 7 -32.50 -48.66 5.42
C VAL A 7 -32.27 -47.76 6.64
N VAL A 8 -31.42 -46.74 6.50
CA VAL A 8 -31.41 -45.61 7.43
C VAL A 8 -31.78 -44.37 6.65
N HIS A 9 -32.74 -43.66 7.21
CA HIS A 9 -33.47 -42.56 6.61
C HIS A 9 -32.56 -41.39 6.27
N ALA A 10 -32.81 -40.78 5.10
CA ALA A 10 -32.33 -39.45 4.78
C ALA A 10 -32.92 -38.46 5.79
N LEU A 11 -32.09 -38.04 6.75
CA LEU A 11 -32.31 -36.80 7.48
C LEU A 11 -31.74 -35.68 6.62
N LEU A 12 -32.64 -34.85 6.11
CA LEU A 12 -32.34 -33.50 5.65
C LEU A 12 -31.78 -32.73 6.85
N ALA A 13 -30.47 -32.82 7.04
CA ALA A 13 -29.76 -31.86 7.86
C ALA A 13 -29.67 -30.58 7.02
N SER A 14 -30.59 -29.66 7.28
CA SER A 14 -30.41 -28.23 7.07
C SER A 14 -29.22 -27.79 7.94
N GLY A 15 -28.02 -28.18 7.53
CA GLY A 15 -26.77 -27.73 8.13
C GLY A 15 -26.54 -26.32 7.61
N ALA A 16 -26.73 -25.36 8.51
CA ALA A 16 -26.41 -23.96 8.28
C ALA A 16 -25.13 -23.84 7.47
N VAL A 17 -25.21 -23.12 6.34
CA VAL A 17 -24.02 -22.49 5.78
C VAL A 17 -23.44 -21.73 6.96
N LEU A 18 -22.29 -22.19 7.46
CA LEU A 18 -21.47 -21.38 8.32
C LEU A 18 -21.09 -20.19 7.44
N VAL A 19 -21.91 -19.15 7.49
CA VAL A 19 -21.50 -17.82 7.10
C VAL A 19 -20.41 -17.54 8.11
N CYS A 20 -19.17 -17.79 7.71
CA CYS A 20 -18.03 -17.21 8.41
C CYS A 20 -18.38 -15.73 8.50
N PRO A 21 -18.52 -15.15 9.71
CA PRO A 21 -18.53 -13.71 9.82
C PRO A 21 -17.21 -13.30 9.18
N SER A 22 -17.27 -12.64 8.03
CA SER A 22 -16.12 -11.98 7.45
C SER A 22 -15.47 -11.21 8.60
N ALA A 23 -14.24 -11.60 8.93
CA ALA A 23 -13.46 -10.93 9.95
C ALA A 23 -13.50 -9.44 9.59
N VAL A 24 -13.94 -8.63 10.54
CA VAL A 24 -13.90 -7.18 10.41
C VAL A 24 -12.42 -6.83 10.33
N LEU A 25 -11.93 -6.56 9.13
CA LEU A 25 -10.56 -6.10 8.86
C LEU A 25 -10.54 -4.60 9.19
N ALA A 26 -10.43 -4.30 10.47
CA ALA A 26 -9.90 -3.02 10.93
C ALA A 26 -8.38 -3.18 11.01
N ALA A 27 -7.61 -2.21 10.51
CA ALA A 27 -6.16 -2.27 10.49
C ALA A 27 -5.57 -2.88 11.76
N ASN A 28 -4.83 -3.97 11.58
CA ASN A 28 -4.23 -4.77 12.64
C ASN A 28 -2.94 -4.13 13.17
N SER A 29 -2.87 -2.80 13.31
CA SER A 29 -1.67 -2.15 13.83
C SER A 29 -2.02 -1.00 14.76
N TYR A 30 -1.14 -0.77 15.74
CA TYR A 30 -1.25 0.38 16.61
C TYR A 30 -0.68 1.60 15.92
N ARG A 31 -1.46 2.69 15.80
CA ARG A 31 -1.09 3.87 15.03
C ARG A 31 -1.19 5.15 15.85
N ILE A 32 -0.30 6.12 15.64
CA ILE A 32 -0.44 7.45 16.26
C ILE A 32 -1.32 8.33 15.37
N ILE A 33 -2.50 8.67 15.88
CA ILE A 33 -3.48 9.57 15.23
C ILE A 33 -3.03 11.02 15.33
N GLU A 34 -2.59 11.41 16.52
CA GLU A 34 -2.21 12.79 16.80
C GLU A 34 -1.21 12.80 17.94
N THR A 35 -0.27 13.74 17.88
CA THR A 35 0.60 14.07 19.01
C THR A 35 0.56 15.57 19.27
N GLN A 36 0.42 15.95 20.54
CA GLN A 36 0.69 17.29 21.02
C GLN A 36 1.85 17.26 22.01
N GLY A 37 2.83 18.13 21.81
CA GLY A 37 4.00 18.21 22.69
C GLY A 37 4.98 17.05 22.48
N ASN A 38 5.63 16.62 23.57
CA ASN A 38 6.65 15.59 23.51
C ASN A 38 6.04 14.22 23.80
N VAL A 39 6.04 13.37 22.77
CA VAL A 39 5.59 11.98 22.82
C VAL A 39 6.74 11.10 22.38
N TRP A 40 6.94 10.01 23.12
CA TRP A 40 7.99 9.04 22.83
C TRP A 40 7.48 7.60 22.87
N ALA A 41 8.17 6.72 22.13
CA ALA A 41 7.96 5.29 22.13
C ALA A 41 9.25 4.57 22.51
N GLN A 42 9.12 3.46 23.22
CA GLN A 42 10.17 2.48 23.44
C GLN A 42 9.64 1.14 22.91
N TYR A 43 10.27 0.64 21.85
CA TYR A 43 9.91 -0.63 21.24
C TYR A 43 10.38 -1.79 22.10
N PRO A 44 9.80 -3.00 21.94
CA PRO A 44 10.25 -4.20 22.63
C PRO A 44 11.76 -4.42 22.43
N GLY A 45 12.48 -4.75 23.49
CA GLY A 45 13.93 -4.98 23.44
C GLY A 45 14.82 -3.73 23.42
N GLN A 46 14.25 -2.53 23.24
CA GLN A 46 15.01 -1.27 23.34
C GLN A 46 15.18 -0.79 24.79
N ASN A 47 16.23 -0.01 25.03
CA ASN A 47 16.49 0.66 26.31
C ASN A 47 16.26 2.19 26.30
N HIS A 48 15.88 2.77 25.16
CA HIS A 48 15.74 4.22 25.00
C HIS A 48 14.39 4.60 24.41
N PHE A 49 13.92 5.80 24.76
CA PHE A 49 12.71 6.39 24.23
C PHE A 49 13.01 7.24 23.01
N GLN A 50 12.19 7.08 21.98
CA GLN A 50 12.36 7.72 20.68
C GLN A 50 11.20 8.62 20.38
N ILE A 51 11.46 9.72 19.70
CA ILE A 51 10.41 10.67 19.34
C ILE A 51 9.38 10.01 18.43
N VAL A 52 8.11 10.23 18.76
CA VAL A 52 6.97 9.73 18.00
C VAL A 52 6.31 10.87 17.24
N ARG A 53 5.77 10.55 16.06
CA ARG A 53 5.05 11.47 15.17
C ARG A 53 3.75 10.85 14.71
N THR A 54 2.80 11.71 14.32
CA THR A 54 1.56 11.31 13.67
C THR A 54 1.80 10.43 12.45
N GLY A 55 1.02 9.36 12.34
CA GLY A 55 1.14 8.33 11.29
C GLY A 55 1.84 7.07 11.79
N MET A 56 2.90 7.20 12.60
CA MET A 56 3.74 6.07 12.98
C MET A 56 2.96 4.85 13.47
N GLN A 57 3.36 3.67 12.99
CA GLN A 57 2.85 2.38 13.42
C GLN A 57 3.81 1.72 14.41
N PHE A 58 3.26 0.91 15.32
CA PHE A 58 4.02 0.27 16.37
C PHE A 58 3.64 -1.22 16.48
N PRO A 59 4.61 -2.08 16.77
CA PRO A 59 4.32 -3.46 17.13
C PRO A 59 3.69 -3.54 18.51
N ALA A 60 3.16 -4.73 18.81
CA ALA A 60 2.79 -5.17 20.14
C ALA A 60 3.88 -4.85 21.19
N TYR A 61 3.46 -4.69 22.45
CA TYR A 61 4.33 -4.43 23.61
C TYR A 61 5.13 -3.11 23.59
N THR A 62 4.87 -2.20 22.63
CA THR A 62 5.47 -0.86 22.63
C THR A 62 5.03 -0.04 23.85
N LEU A 63 5.99 0.59 24.53
CA LEU A 63 5.74 1.54 25.62
C LEU A 63 5.68 2.97 25.07
N LEU A 64 4.55 3.65 25.25
CA LEU A 64 4.41 5.07 24.94
C LEU A 64 4.59 5.93 26.18
N LYS A 65 5.20 7.09 26.02
CA LYS A 65 5.45 8.08 27.08
C LYS A 65 5.12 9.49 26.61
N THR A 66 4.43 10.25 27.45
CA THR A 66 4.15 11.68 27.22
C THR A 66 4.87 12.56 28.25
N GLY A 67 5.33 13.72 27.79
CA GLY A 67 5.90 14.75 28.66
C GLY A 67 4.84 15.62 29.34
N PRO A 68 5.27 16.67 30.06
CA PRO A 68 4.38 17.69 30.58
C PRO A 68 3.63 18.39 29.44
N ASN A 69 2.35 18.73 29.67
CA ASN A 69 1.48 19.40 28.68
C ASN A 69 1.42 18.69 27.31
N SER A 70 1.67 17.39 27.29
CA SER A 70 1.71 16.59 26.06
C SER A 70 0.58 15.56 26.07
N HIS A 71 0.07 15.18 24.91
CA HIS A 71 -0.85 14.05 24.80
C HIS A 71 -0.69 13.37 23.44
N ALA A 72 -1.14 12.12 23.36
CA ALA A 72 -1.19 11.37 22.11
C ALA A 72 -2.55 10.69 21.95
N GLN A 73 -3.07 10.68 20.73
CA GLN A 73 -4.17 9.81 20.34
C GLN A 73 -3.61 8.62 19.56
N ILE A 74 -4.03 7.42 19.97
CA ILE A 74 -3.58 6.15 19.44
C ILE A 74 -4.80 5.47 18.82
N GLY A 75 -4.71 5.10 17.55
CA GLY A 75 -5.61 4.19 16.88
C GLY A 75 -5.23 2.78 17.29
N CYS A 76 -6.20 2.09 17.88
CA CYS A 76 -6.09 0.70 18.25
C CYS A 76 -6.72 -0.19 17.16
N PRO A 77 -6.32 -1.46 17.10
CA PRO A 77 -7.05 -2.50 16.36
C PRO A 77 -8.54 -2.47 16.71
N GLY A 78 -9.39 -2.79 15.74
CA GLY A 78 -10.85 -2.73 15.92
C GLY A 78 -11.45 -1.32 15.91
N SER A 79 -10.70 -0.32 15.43
CA SER A 79 -11.16 1.07 15.27
C SER A 79 -11.48 1.79 16.59
N SER A 80 -10.95 1.32 17.72
CA SER A 80 -11.02 2.07 18.98
C SER A 80 -9.89 3.11 19.05
N VAL A 81 -10.13 4.24 19.73
CA VAL A 81 -9.13 5.29 19.93
C VAL A 81 -8.82 5.42 21.41
N TRP A 82 -7.54 5.31 21.74
CA TRP A 82 -7.03 5.52 23.09
C TRP A 82 -6.29 6.86 23.18
N THR A 83 -6.43 7.57 24.31
CA THR A 83 -5.72 8.83 24.56
C THR A 83 -4.73 8.67 25.71
N LEU A 84 -3.44 8.77 25.39
CA LEU A 84 -2.38 8.86 26.38
C LEU A 84 -2.23 10.31 26.85
N ARG A 85 -2.64 10.56 28.09
CA ARG A 85 -2.59 11.91 28.72
C ARG A 85 -1.17 12.29 29.16
N ALA A 86 -0.96 13.55 29.52
CA ALA A 86 0.33 14.10 29.94
C ALA A 86 0.98 13.37 31.13
N ASN A 87 2.33 13.34 31.13
CA ASN A 87 3.17 12.72 32.17
C ASN A 87 2.82 11.25 32.46
N ARG A 88 2.46 10.48 31.44
CA ARG A 88 2.14 9.06 31.56
C ARG A 88 3.09 8.23 30.72
N THR A 89 3.39 7.04 31.23
CA THR A 89 3.96 5.94 30.44
C THR A 89 2.95 4.80 30.50
N SER A 90 2.58 4.23 29.35
CA SER A 90 1.74 3.04 29.30
C SER A 90 2.11 2.17 28.11
N GLY A 91 1.92 0.86 28.25
CA GLY A 91 2.05 -0.09 27.16
C GLY A 91 0.81 -0.07 26.30
N ILE A 92 0.99 -0.14 24.98
CA ILE A 92 -0.10 0.05 24.02
C ILE A 92 -1.19 -1.03 24.15
N GLU A 93 -0.81 -2.27 24.45
CA GLU A 93 -1.74 -3.41 24.60
C GLU A 93 -2.49 -3.43 25.94
N ALA A 94 -1.98 -2.73 26.96
CA ALA A 94 -2.69 -2.67 28.24
C ALA A 94 -3.96 -1.81 28.13
N GLU A 95 -4.07 -1.01 27.06
CA GLU A 95 -5.06 0.05 26.92
C GLU A 95 -5.92 -0.15 25.66
N CYS A 96 -5.34 -0.67 24.58
CA CYS A 96 -6.09 -1.17 23.43
C CYS A 96 -6.65 -2.57 23.74
N LEU A 97 -7.97 -2.68 23.88
CA LEU A 97 -8.67 -3.90 24.34
C LEU A 97 -8.68 -5.05 23.32
N GLU A 98 -8.41 -4.75 22.05
CA GLU A 98 -8.29 -5.73 20.97
C GLU A 98 -6.82 -5.87 20.55
N HIS A 99 -6.38 -7.12 20.39
CA HIS A 99 -5.02 -7.42 19.93
C HIS A 99 -4.92 -7.20 18.42
N ALA A 100 -3.87 -6.50 18.01
CA ALA A 100 -3.43 -6.45 16.63
C ALA A 100 -3.14 -7.87 16.13
N SER A 101 -3.47 -8.21 14.89
CA SER A 101 -2.75 -9.32 14.24
C SER A 101 -1.28 -8.92 14.14
N ASP A 102 -0.37 -9.89 14.29
CA ASP A 102 1.07 -9.64 14.13
C ASP A 102 1.46 -9.32 12.66
N GLU A 103 0.51 -9.39 11.72
CA GLU A 103 0.75 -9.30 10.28
C GLU A 103 0.45 -7.88 9.78
N VAL A 104 1.50 -7.05 9.69
CA VAL A 104 1.45 -5.76 9.01
C VAL A 104 1.37 -6.03 7.51
N ILE A 105 0.33 -5.53 6.84
CA ILE A 105 0.23 -5.61 5.39
C ILE A 105 1.38 -4.80 4.79
N ARG A 106 2.35 -5.51 4.23
CA ARG A 106 3.47 -4.92 3.52
C ARG A 106 3.36 -5.29 2.06
N ILE A 107 3.34 -4.24 1.25
CA ILE A 107 3.47 -4.30 -0.20
C ILE A 107 4.85 -3.77 -0.55
N GLY A 108 5.40 -4.21 -1.68
CA GLY A 108 6.75 -3.83 -2.07
C GLY A 108 7.79 -4.51 -1.18
N LEU A 109 7.59 -5.77 -0.82
CA LEU A 109 8.69 -6.56 -0.29
C LEU A 109 9.76 -6.74 -1.36
N GLN A 110 10.96 -7.18 -0.97
CA GLN A 110 12.05 -7.44 -1.93
C GLN A 110 11.64 -8.45 -3.02
N THR A 111 10.73 -9.38 -2.68
CA THR A 111 10.15 -10.38 -3.57
C THR A 111 9.14 -9.81 -4.57
N ASP A 112 8.66 -8.61 -4.35
CA ASP A 112 7.54 -8.04 -5.10
C ASP A 112 7.97 -7.00 -6.14
N ASN A 113 9.27 -6.90 -6.37
CA ASN A 113 9.84 -5.91 -7.28
C ASN A 113 9.54 -6.27 -8.75
N LEU A 114 8.74 -5.42 -9.41
CA LEU A 114 8.48 -5.50 -10.84
C LEU A 114 9.27 -4.41 -11.58
N LEU A 115 10.03 -4.79 -12.61
CA LEU A 115 10.69 -3.83 -13.48
C LEU A 115 9.65 -3.17 -14.39
N GLY A 116 9.73 -1.85 -14.56
CA GLY A 116 8.79 -1.08 -15.36
C GLY A 116 8.78 0.40 -14.96
N GLY A 117 8.16 1.24 -15.77
CA GLY A 117 8.03 2.68 -15.50
C GLY A 117 9.38 3.37 -15.31
N ILE A 118 10.41 2.89 -16.01
CA ILE A 118 11.81 3.36 -15.92
C ILE A 118 12.21 4.28 -17.08
N ASN A 119 11.43 4.32 -18.15
CA ASN A 119 11.72 5.10 -19.35
C ASN A 119 10.61 6.14 -19.58
N SER A 120 10.96 7.42 -19.41
CA SER A 120 10.03 8.55 -19.59
C SER A 120 9.59 8.78 -21.05
N GLU A 121 10.27 8.17 -22.02
CA GLU A 121 9.90 8.24 -23.45
C GLU A 121 8.77 7.25 -23.81
N ILE A 122 8.44 6.33 -22.91
CA ILE A 122 7.40 5.32 -23.12
C ILE A 122 6.10 5.78 -22.45
N PRO A 123 4.94 5.67 -23.12
CA PRO A 123 3.64 5.99 -22.52
C PRO A 123 3.13 4.85 -21.63
N TYR A 124 3.95 4.40 -20.67
CA TYR A 124 3.59 3.27 -19.81
C TYR A 124 2.32 3.58 -19.01
N VAL A 125 1.44 2.59 -18.90
CA VAL A 125 0.17 2.73 -18.18
C VAL A 125 0.46 2.94 -16.69
N THR A 126 -0.22 3.91 -16.08
CA THR A 126 -0.13 4.21 -14.65
C THR A 126 -1.40 3.83 -13.90
N SER A 127 -2.55 3.78 -14.58
CA SER A 127 -3.78 3.25 -14.01
C SER A 127 -4.77 2.82 -15.11
N PRO A 128 -5.51 1.71 -14.94
CA PRO A 128 -5.27 0.66 -13.97
C PRO A 128 -3.98 -0.12 -14.31
N ARG A 129 -3.26 -0.60 -13.29
CA ARG A 129 -2.05 -1.42 -13.48
C ARG A 129 -1.90 -2.42 -12.34
N ARG A 130 -1.80 -3.72 -12.68
CA ARG A 130 -1.63 -4.83 -11.72
C ARG A 130 -2.64 -4.75 -10.58
N THR A 131 -3.93 -4.65 -10.91
CA THR A 131 -4.97 -4.28 -9.93
C THR A 131 -6.30 -4.97 -10.23
N SER A 132 -7.13 -5.14 -9.21
CA SER A 132 -8.57 -5.23 -9.39
C SER A 132 -9.21 -3.83 -9.36
N ILE A 133 -10.43 -3.67 -9.88
CA ILE A 133 -11.16 -2.39 -9.84
C ILE A 133 -12.61 -2.55 -9.33
N LEU A 134 -13.14 -1.52 -8.67
CA LEU A 134 -14.51 -1.49 -8.11
C LEU A 134 -15.63 -1.21 -9.13
N GLY A 135 -15.32 -0.68 -10.31
CA GLY A 135 -16.29 -0.53 -11.41
C GLY A 135 -17.16 0.74 -11.44
N LEU A 136 -16.75 1.84 -10.78
CA LEU A 136 -17.60 3.04 -10.65
C LEU A 136 -17.37 4.12 -11.72
N ALA A 137 -16.17 4.23 -12.28
CA ALA A 137 -15.82 5.01 -13.45
C ALA A 137 -14.34 4.75 -13.73
N LEU A 138 -14.03 4.02 -14.79
CA LEU A 138 -12.65 3.67 -15.10
C LEU A 138 -11.97 4.84 -15.84
N THR A 139 -11.00 5.47 -15.18
CA THR A 139 -10.13 6.46 -15.81
C THR A 139 -8.81 5.76 -16.13
N LEU A 140 -8.44 5.77 -17.40
CA LEU A 140 -7.17 5.24 -17.89
C LEU A 140 -6.15 6.38 -17.84
N ARG A 141 -4.97 6.14 -17.25
CA ARG A 141 -3.87 7.10 -17.14
C ARG A 141 -2.55 6.46 -17.55
N TRP A 142 -1.65 7.28 -18.09
CA TRP A 142 -0.31 6.85 -18.50
C TRP A 142 0.71 7.96 -18.30
N ASN A 143 1.99 7.59 -18.40
CA ASN A 143 3.08 8.54 -18.42
C ASN A 143 3.00 9.44 -19.67
N PRO A 144 2.92 10.77 -19.53
CA PRO A 144 2.99 11.67 -20.66
C PRO A 144 4.39 11.62 -21.29
N VAL A 145 4.44 11.49 -22.61
CA VAL A 145 5.68 11.54 -23.39
C VAL A 145 5.89 12.97 -23.89
N GLU A 146 7.10 13.49 -23.72
CA GLU A 146 7.48 14.82 -24.21
C GLU A 146 7.24 14.94 -25.72
N ASP A 147 6.71 16.09 -26.16
CA ASP A 147 6.38 16.40 -27.56
C ASP A 147 5.36 15.49 -28.26
N ALA A 148 4.68 14.59 -27.52
CA ALA A 148 3.62 13.75 -28.09
C ALA A 148 2.44 14.60 -28.61
N SER A 149 2.07 14.40 -29.87
CA SER A 149 0.92 15.10 -30.49
C SER A 149 -0.43 14.52 -30.06
N GLY A 150 -0.42 13.31 -29.49
CA GLY A 150 -1.57 12.60 -28.96
C GLY A 150 -1.28 11.10 -28.84
N TYR A 151 -2.28 10.36 -28.41
CA TYR A 151 -2.20 8.95 -28.07
C TYR A 151 -3.36 8.18 -28.68
N ILE A 152 -3.11 6.92 -29.03
CA ILE A 152 -4.12 5.91 -29.33
C ILE A 152 -4.19 4.98 -28.12
N VAL A 153 -5.35 4.93 -27.48
CA VAL A 153 -5.59 4.14 -26.27
C VAL A 153 -6.51 2.99 -26.62
N ARG A 154 -6.15 1.78 -26.21
CA ARG A 154 -6.91 0.55 -26.41
C ARG A 154 -7.16 -0.14 -25.09
N VAL A 155 -8.32 -0.79 -24.99
CA VAL A 155 -8.58 -1.79 -23.95
C VAL A 155 -8.75 -3.14 -24.63
N MET A 156 -7.94 -4.08 -24.19
CA MET A 156 -7.91 -5.46 -24.64
C MET A 156 -8.57 -6.34 -23.57
N GLU A 157 -9.38 -7.31 -23.98
CA GLU A 157 -9.85 -8.40 -23.13
C GLU A 157 -8.96 -9.65 -23.31
N SER A 158 -8.93 -10.52 -22.29
CA SER A 158 -8.25 -11.82 -22.31
C SER A 158 -8.38 -12.54 -23.65
N GLY A 159 -7.26 -12.96 -24.25
CA GLY A 159 -7.22 -13.53 -25.60
C GLY A 159 -6.88 -12.53 -26.71
N ASN A 160 -6.48 -11.30 -26.35
CA ASN A 160 -6.10 -10.22 -27.26
C ASN A 160 -7.25 -9.71 -28.14
N GLU A 161 -8.47 -9.72 -27.61
CA GLU A 161 -9.62 -9.10 -28.27
C GLU A 161 -9.65 -7.60 -27.95
N GLU A 162 -9.57 -6.74 -28.97
CA GLU A 162 -9.73 -5.29 -28.81
C GLU A 162 -11.21 -4.97 -28.61
N ILE A 163 -11.57 -4.49 -27.41
CA ILE A 163 -12.96 -4.19 -27.06
C ILE A 163 -13.26 -2.69 -27.11
N TRP A 164 -12.23 -1.85 -27.15
CA TRP A 164 -12.37 -0.40 -27.18
C TRP A 164 -11.09 0.27 -27.67
N ILE A 165 -11.27 1.38 -28.40
CA ILE A 165 -10.19 2.22 -28.92
C ILE A 165 -10.63 3.68 -28.94
N GLU A 166 -9.75 4.59 -28.52
CA GLU A 166 -9.97 6.04 -28.60
C GLU A 166 -8.66 6.77 -28.88
N GLN A 167 -8.75 7.90 -29.60
CA GLN A 167 -7.62 8.80 -29.83
C GLN A 167 -7.81 10.08 -29.01
N VAL A 168 -6.80 10.44 -28.21
CA VAL A 168 -6.84 11.60 -27.31
C VAL A 168 -5.54 12.40 -27.36
N THR A 169 -5.55 13.62 -26.82
CA THR A 169 -4.35 14.48 -26.73
C THR A 169 -3.79 14.61 -25.31
N GLY A 170 -4.58 14.31 -24.29
CA GLY A 170 -4.14 14.29 -22.88
C GLY A 170 -3.46 12.96 -22.52
N SER A 171 -3.00 12.84 -21.27
CA SER A 171 -2.43 11.61 -20.69
C SER A 171 -3.44 10.84 -19.82
N GLU A 172 -4.72 11.14 -20.00
CA GLU A 172 -5.83 10.47 -19.33
C GLU A 172 -7.06 10.41 -20.24
N VAL A 173 -7.87 9.37 -20.08
CA VAL A 173 -9.17 9.24 -20.75
C VAL A 173 -10.13 8.40 -19.91
N LYS A 174 -11.41 8.75 -19.90
CA LYS A 174 -12.45 7.91 -19.28
C LYS A 174 -12.84 6.81 -20.24
N TYR A 175 -12.80 5.57 -19.78
CA TYR A 175 -13.29 4.44 -20.55
C TYR A 175 -14.78 4.62 -20.86
N SER A 176 -15.11 4.55 -22.15
CA SER A 176 -16.46 4.82 -22.69
C SER A 176 -17.05 3.63 -23.45
N GLY A 177 -16.41 2.45 -23.36
CA GLY A 177 -16.85 1.22 -24.02
C GLY A 177 -17.97 0.49 -23.28
N GLU A 178 -18.28 -0.71 -23.76
CA GLU A 178 -19.27 -1.59 -23.13
C GLU A 178 -18.84 -1.99 -21.71
N PRO A 179 -19.79 -2.24 -20.79
CA PRO A 179 -19.46 -2.65 -19.43
C PRO A 179 -18.54 -3.89 -19.38
N LEU A 180 -17.48 -3.79 -18.59
CA LEU A 180 -16.55 -4.90 -18.37
C LEU A 180 -17.25 -6.05 -17.64
N THR A 181 -16.79 -7.28 -17.89
CA THR A 181 -17.32 -8.49 -17.27
C THR A 181 -16.46 -8.89 -16.07
N PRO A 182 -17.05 -9.10 -14.86
CA PRO A 182 -16.31 -9.58 -13.71
C PRO A 182 -15.59 -10.91 -13.96
N GLY A 183 -14.40 -11.06 -13.38
CA GLY A 183 -13.58 -12.27 -13.52
C GLY A 183 -12.90 -12.46 -14.88
N LYS A 184 -12.95 -11.47 -15.77
CA LYS A 184 -12.08 -11.38 -16.94
C LYS A 184 -10.91 -10.44 -16.69
N SER A 185 -9.78 -10.78 -17.30
CA SER A 185 -8.59 -9.93 -17.34
C SER A 185 -8.63 -8.99 -18.54
N TYR A 186 -8.20 -7.76 -18.29
CA TYR A 186 -8.13 -6.67 -19.25
C TYR A 186 -6.75 -6.02 -19.24
N ARG A 187 -6.34 -5.47 -20.39
CA ARG A 187 -5.08 -4.73 -20.54
C ARG A 187 -5.33 -3.40 -21.23
N VAL A 188 -4.69 -2.35 -20.74
CA VAL A 188 -4.64 -1.05 -21.43
C VAL A 188 -3.37 -1.02 -22.28
N ILE A 189 -3.51 -0.62 -23.55
CA ILE A 189 -2.38 -0.35 -24.42
C ILE A 189 -2.47 1.10 -24.89
N VAL A 190 -1.44 1.87 -24.57
CA VAL A 190 -1.27 3.25 -25.04
C VAL A 190 -0.15 3.30 -26.07
N GLU A 191 -0.38 3.99 -27.18
CA GLU A 191 0.62 4.27 -28.20
C GLU A 191 0.67 5.77 -28.48
N VAL A 192 1.87 6.36 -28.51
CA VAL A 192 2.04 7.72 -29.06
C VAL A 192 1.75 7.67 -30.56
N ILE A 193 1.03 8.65 -31.09
CA ILE A 193 0.81 8.77 -32.53
C ILE A 193 2.16 8.88 -33.25
N ASP A 194 2.43 7.94 -34.16
CA ASP A 194 3.71 7.79 -34.87
C ASP A 194 4.93 7.57 -33.95
N GLY A 195 4.72 7.05 -32.74
CA GLY A 195 5.75 6.90 -31.71
C GLY A 195 5.77 5.54 -31.01
N LEU A 196 6.26 5.54 -29.77
CA LEU A 196 6.44 4.33 -28.95
C LEU A 196 5.12 3.82 -28.35
N SER A 197 5.07 2.52 -28.12
CA SER A 197 3.98 1.84 -27.43
C SER A 197 4.34 1.56 -25.97
N SER A 198 3.34 1.63 -25.10
CA SER A 198 3.39 1.15 -23.71
C SER A 198 3.84 -0.30 -23.58
N GLN A 199 3.69 -1.13 -24.61
CA GLN A 199 4.15 -2.52 -24.61
C GLN A 199 5.68 -2.66 -24.65
N LEU A 200 6.42 -1.56 -24.83
CA LEU A 200 7.88 -1.54 -24.67
C LEU A 200 8.31 -1.33 -23.22
N ASP A 201 7.38 -1.09 -22.30
CA ASP A 201 7.67 -1.07 -20.86
C ASP A 201 7.95 -2.49 -20.37
N GLU A 202 9.02 -2.66 -19.59
CA GLU A 202 9.44 -3.98 -19.05
C GLU A 202 8.33 -4.63 -18.19
N GLY A 203 7.48 -3.81 -17.57
CA GLY A 203 6.37 -4.27 -16.73
C GLY A 203 5.04 -4.40 -17.46
N ALA A 204 5.01 -4.27 -18.78
CA ALA A 204 3.78 -4.29 -19.58
C ALA A 204 3.01 -5.62 -19.44
N ASP A 205 3.72 -6.74 -19.32
CA ASP A 205 3.10 -8.06 -19.26
C ASP A 205 2.41 -8.37 -17.92
N GLU A 206 2.77 -7.65 -16.86
CA GLU A 206 2.14 -7.75 -15.53
C GLU A 206 1.19 -6.57 -15.24
N SER A 207 0.83 -5.79 -16.28
CA SER A 207 0.00 -4.59 -16.13
C SER A 207 -1.52 -4.82 -16.15
N ASP A 208 -1.96 -6.07 -16.32
CA ASP A 208 -3.36 -6.46 -16.44
C ASP A 208 -4.20 -6.03 -15.22
N PHE A 209 -5.51 -5.91 -15.44
CA PHE A 209 -6.48 -5.61 -14.40
C PHE A 209 -7.78 -6.39 -14.54
N GLU A 210 -8.51 -6.53 -13.43
CA GLU A 210 -9.77 -7.30 -13.38
C GLU A 210 -10.89 -6.51 -12.71
N LEU A 211 -12.13 -6.68 -13.20
CA LEU A 211 -13.31 -6.14 -12.53
C LEU A 211 -13.76 -7.07 -11.39
N LEU A 212 -13.93 -6.52 -10.18
CA LEU A 212 -14.44 -7.27 -9.05
C LEU A 212 -15.91 -7.70 -9.23
N TYR A 213 -16.25 -8.85 -8.62
CA TYR A 213 -17.63 -9.33 -8.60
C TYR A 213 -18.54 -8.43 -7.74
N PRO A 214 -19.81 -8.22 -8.13
CA PRO A 214 -20.72 -7.30 -7.43
C PRO A 214 -20.89 -7.58 -5.93
N GLU A 215 -20.93 -8.86 -5.53
CA GLU A 215 -21.02 -9.25 -4.12
C GLU A 215 -19.77 -8.90 -3.32
N HIS A 216 -18.61 -8.83 -3.97
CA HIS A 216 -17.36 -8.40 -3.36
C HIS A 216 -17.32 -6.88 -3.26
N VAL A 217 -17.67 -6.18 -4.33
CA VAL A 217 -17.82 -4.71 -4.35
C VAL A 217 -18.73 -4.23 -3.20
N ALA A 218 -19.84 -4.93 -2.95
CA ALA A 218 -20.74 -4.59 -1.85
C ALA A 218 -20.09 -4.73 -0.45
N ARG A 219 -19.25 -5.75 -0.24
CA ARG A 219 -18.50 -5.93 1.02
C ARG A 219 -17.45 -4.85 1.20
N VAL A 220 -16.62 -4.60 0.18
CA VAL A 220 -15.58 -3.56 0.24
C VAL A 220 -16.20 -2.19 0.51
N ASN A 221 -17.30 -1.84 -0.17
CA ASN A 221 -18.01 -0.57 0.06
C ASN A 221 -18.56 -0.42 1.50
N THR A 222 -18.90 -1.54 2.15
CA THR A 222 -19.34 -1.52 3.55
C THR A 222 -18.17 -1.14 4.47
N GLU A 223 -16.98 -1.70 4.25
CA GLU A 223 -15.79 -1.36 5.05
C GLU A 223 -15.30 0.06 4.77
N ILE A 224 -15.31 0.50 3.50
CA ILE A 224 -15.01 1.90 3.13
C ILE A 224 -15.92 2.88 3.88
N ALA A 225 -17.23 2.58 3.98
CA ALA A 225 -18.18 3.42 4.70
C ALA A 225 -17.84 3.50 6.20
N LYS A 226 -17.51 2.38 6.84
CA LYS A 226 -17.09 2.36 8.25
C LYS A 226 -15.82 3.19 8.49
N ILE A 227 -14.81 3.10 7.62
CA ILE A 227 -13.58 3.91 7.74
C ILE A 227 -13.90 5.40 7.62
N LYS A 228 -14.78 5.78 6.69
CA LYS A 228 -15.18 7.18 6.48
C LYS A 228 -15.97 7.76 7.66
N GLU A 229 -16.76 6.94 8.36
CA GLU A 229 -17.53 7.35 9.53
C GLU A 229 -16.67 7.64 10.78
N GLN A 230 -15.43 7.16 10.83
CA GLN A 230 -14.54 7.32 11.99
C GLN A 230 -13.99 8.75 12.17
N ASN A 231 -14.26 9.67 11.23
CA ASN A 231 -13.82 11.08 11.30
C ASN A 231 -12.31 11.24 11.59
N LEU A 232 -11.48 10.37 11.01
CA LEU A 232 -10.03 10.40 11.13
C LEU A 232 -9.44 11.63 10.42
N PRO A 233 -8.24 12.10 10.81
CA PRO A 233 -7.49 13.08 10.03
C PRO A 233 -7.31 12.63 8.58
N THR A 234 -7.35 13.55 7.62
CA THR A 234 -7.38 13.26 6.18
C THR A 234 -6.33 12.25 5.73
N ASN A 235 -5.07 12.43 6.12
CA ASN A 235 -3.98 11.54 5.72
C ASN A 235 -4.10 10.15 6.36
N MET A 236 -4.62 10.10 7.59
CA MET A 236 -4.88 8.83 8.25
C MET A 236 -6.02 8.09 7.58
N GLN A 237 -7.13 8.77 7.27
CA GLN A 237 -8.22 8.15 6.52
C GLN A 237 -7.74 7.63 5.16
N ALA A 238 -6.87 8.37 4.46
CA ALA A 238 -6.30 7.94 3.20
C ALA A 238 -5.41 6.68 3.36
N LEU A 239 -4.58 6.62 4.40
CA LEU A 239 -3.79 5.43 4.73
C LEU A 239 -4.66 4.23 5.06
N GLU A 240 -5.68 4.38 5.92
CA GLU A 240 -6.61 3.30 6.29
C GLU A 240 -7.38 2.76 5.07
N LEU A 241 -7.83 3.66 4.18
CA LEU A 241 -8.44 3.24 2.91
C LEU A 241 -7.43 2.53 2.00
N ALA A 242 -6.20 3.02 1.90
CA ALA A 242 -5.16 2.39 1.10
C ALA A 242 -4.83 0.97 1.58
N TYR A 243 -4.76 0.73 2.90
CA TYR A 243 -4.55 -0.62 3.43
C TYR A 243 -5.72 -1.56 3.12
N LEU A 244 -6.97 -1.11 3.30
CA LEU A 244 -8.14 -1.87 2.87
C LEU A 244 -8.06 -2.21 1.37
N TYR A 245 -7.72 -1.22 0.54
CA TYR A 245 -7.59 -1.42 -0.89
C TYR A 245 -6.47 -2.40 -1.24
N MET A 246 -5.34 -2.38 -0.53
CA MET A 246 -4.25 -3.34 -0.70
C MET A 246 -4.67 -4.78 -0.38
N GLU A 247 -5.43 -5.00 0.70
CA GLU A 247 -5.99 -6.33 1.04
C GLU A 247 -6.89 -6.88 -0.07
N GLU A 248 -7.63 -5.98 -0.72
CA GLU A 248 -8.60 -6.32 -1.76
C GLU A 248 -8.00 -6.27 -3.18
N ASN A 249 -6.67 -6.11 -3.29
CA ASN A 249 -5.94 -5.95 -4.55
C ASN A 249 -6.41 -4.76 -5.41
N LEU A 250 -7.04 -3.76 -4.81
CA LEU A 250 -7.51 -2.51 -5.42
C LEU A 250 -6.38 -1.47 -5.46
N LEU A 251 -5.23 -1.84 -6.01
CA LEU A 251 -3.99 -1.07 -5.94
C LEU A 251 -4.08 0.29 -6.64
N SER A 252 -4.85 0.40 -7.72
CA SER A 252 -5.10 1.70 -8.35
C SER A 252 -5.92 2.63 -7.47
N GLU A 253 -6.95 2.13 -6.79
CA GLU A 253 -7.71 2.89 -5.80
C GLU A 253 -6.85 3.27 -4.58
N ALA A 254 -5.93 2.40 -4.16
CA ALA A 254 -4.95 2.68 -3.10
C ALA A 254 -3.99 3.81 -3.49
N ILE A 255 -3.47 3.79 -4.72
CA ILE A 255 -2.63 4.86 -5.26
C ILE A 255 -3.42 6.17 -5.34
N ASP A 256 -4.63 6.14 -5.90
CA ASP A 256 -5.48 7.33 -6.07
C ASP A 256 -5.77 8.03 -4.74
N VAL A 257 -6.13 7.27 -3.70
CA VAL A 257 -6.47 7.87 -2.40
C VAL A 257 -5.25 8.50 -1.74
N LEU A 258 -4.06 7.90 -1.88
CA LEU A 258 -2.82 8.46 -1.35
C LEU A 258 -2.35 9.67 -2.15
N GLU A 259 -2.37 9.62 -3.49
CA GLU A 259 -2.04 10.74 -4.37
C GLU A 259 -2.88 11.99 -4.00
N SER A 260 -4.16 11.80 -3.70
CA SER A 260 -5.09 12.89 -3.37
C SER A 260 -4.69 13.72 -2.14
N VAL A 261 -3.88 13.16 -1.23
CA VAL A 261 -3.46 13.82 0.01
C VAL A 261 -2.01 14.30 -0.02
N THR A 262 -1.24 13.99 -1.07
CA THR A 262 0.17 14.40 -1.21
C THR A 262 0.40 15.91 -1.33
N SER A 263 -0.60 16.65 -1.82
CA SER A 263 -0.54 18.11 -2.00
C SER A 263 -0.94 18.93 -0.76
N THR A 264 -1.27 18.25 0.34
CA THR A 264 -1.71 18.91 1.58
C THR A 264 -0.51 19.40 2.42
N ALA A 265 -0.69 20.51 3.14
CA ALA A 265 0.33 21.02 4.06
C ALA A 265 0.65 20.06 5.23
N ASP A 266 -0.23 19.09 5.47
CA ASP A 266 -0.15 18.13 6.56
C ASP A 266 0.44 16.76 6.11
N SER A 267 0.85 16.62 4.84
CA SER A 267 1.42 15.38 4.31
C SER A 267 2.59 14.87 5.16
N ASN A 268 2.59 13.57 5.48
CA ASN A 268 3.62 12.95 6.31
C ASN A 268 4.47 11.98 5.48
N SER A 269 5.62 11.60 6.01
CA SER A 269 6.56 10.71 5.29
C SER A 269 5.97 9.33 5.00
N GLU A 270 4.98 8.89 5.77
CA GLU A 270 4.37 7.57 5.62
C GLU A 270 3.49 7.48 4.38
N VAL A 271 2.67 8.51 4.09
CA VAL A 271 1.88 8.56 2.84
C VAL A 271 2.79 8.36 1.63
N PHE A 272 3.89 9.11 1.55
CA PHE A 272 4.85 8.98 0.45
C PHE A 272 5.59 7.65 0.46
N GLN A 273 5.86 7.08 1.63
CA GLN A 273 6.51 5.78 1.75
C GLN A 273 5.60 4.65 1.24
N VAL A 274 4.33 4.62 1.65
CA VAL A 274 3.33 3.64 1.19
C VAL A 274 3.03 3.82 -0.29
N LEU A 275 2.93 5.06 -0.77
CA LEU A 275 2.78 5.36 -2.19
C LEU A 275 3.99 4.85 -3.01
N GLY A 276 5.21 5.02 -2.48
CA GLY A 276 6.42 4.46 -3.08
C GLY A 276 6.42 2.93 -3.14
N ASP A 277 5.97 2.27 -2.07
CA ASP A 277 5.83 0.81 -2.03
C ASP A 277 4.81 0.31 -3.07
N LEU A 278 3.65 0.96 -3.15
CA LEU A 278 2.61 0.66 -4.13
C LEU A 278 3.13 0.83 -5.56
N TYR A 279 3.75 1.98 -5.87
CA TYR A 279 4.32 2.21 -7.18
C TYR A 279 5.38 1.17 -7.53
N ARG A 280 6.28 0.81 -6.60
CA ARG A 280 7.29 -0.23 -6.84
C ARG A 280 6.66 -1.58 -7.12
N TYR A 281 5.64 -1.97 -6.36
CA TYR A 281 4.93 -3.23 -6.53
C TYR A 281 4.23 -3.33 -7.90
N VAL A 282 3.59 -2.25 -8.34
CA VAL A 282 2.96 -2.22 -9.67
C VAL A 282 3.96 -1.94 -10.81
N GLY A 283 5.25 -1.79 -10.50
CA GLY A 283 6.31 -1.59 -11.49
C GLY A 283 6.35 -0.17 -12.07
N LEU A 284 6.00 0.86 -11.30
CA LEU A 284 6.08 2.28 -11.65
C LEU A 284 7.31 2.93 -10.98
N ASN A 285 8.51 2.47 -11.34
CA ASN A 285 9.71 2.69 -10.53
C ASN A 285 10.22 4.15 -10.49
N LEU A 286 10.01 4.97 -11.52
CA LEU A 286 10.32 6.40 -11.44
C LEU A 286 9.40 7.16 -10.48
N LEU A 287 8.11 6.79 -10.42
CA LEU A 287 7.16 7.36 -9.46
C LEU A 287 7.48 6.89 -8.03
N ALA A 288 7.88 5.63 -7.87
CA ALA A 288 8.37 5.10 -6.60
C ALA A 288 9.61 5.85 -6.10
N LEU A 289 10.59 6.07 -6.98
CA LEU A 289 11.81 6.85 -6.69
C LEU A 289 11.46 8.23 -6.13
N SER A 290 10.61 8.98 -6.85
CA SER A 290 10.19 10.32 -6.41
C SER A 290 9.48 10.28 -5.06
N SER A 291 8.61 9.29 -4.86
CA SER A 291 7.87 9.13 -3.61
C SER A 291 8.78 8.85 -2.42
N TYR A 292 9.75 7.93 -2.56
CA TYR A 292 10.70 7.67 -1.47
C TYR A 292 11.62 8.87 -1.18
N GLU A 293 12.05 9.62 -2.19
CA GLU A 293 12.83 10.85 -2.00
C GLU A 293 12.05 11.91 -1.19
N GLN A 294 10.76 12.08 -1.49
CA GLN A 294 9.88 12.95 -0.70
C GLN A 294 9.70 12.43 0.73
N ALA A 295 9.49 11.12 0.91
CA ALA A 295 9.38 10.51 2.23
C ALA A 295 10.63 10.74 3.08
N ILE A 296 11.84 10.58 2.51
CA ILE A 296 13.11 10.85 3.19
C ILE A 296 13.22 12.33 3.58
N SER A 297 12.89 13.24 2.66
CA SER A 297 12.92 14.69 2.91
C SER A 297 12.03 15.08 4.09
N ILE A 298 10.77 14.63 4.09
CA ILE A 298 9.80 14.92 5.14
C ILE A 298 10.24 14.27 6.46
N ALA A 299 10.65 13.00 6.44
CA ALA A 299 11.10 12.30 7.64
C ALA A 299 12.33 12.96 8.27
N THR A 300 13.24 13.50 7.45
CA THR A 300 14.40 14.27 7.93
C THR A 300 13.96 15.55 8.65
N GLN A 301 13.04 16.32 8.05
CA GLN A 301 12.50 17.54 8.67
C GLN A 301 11.77 17.25 9.99
N GLN A 302 11.06 16.11 10.05
CA GLN A 302 10.32 15.67 11.24
C GLN A 302 11.21 14.98 12.29
N GLN A 303 12.48 14.74 11.98
CA GLN A 303 13.43 13.96 12.78
C GLN A 303 12.94 12.53 13.06
N SER A 304 12.23 11.95 12.10
CA SER A 304 11.72 10.59 12.16
C SER A 304 12.80 9.62 11.67
N ILE A 305 13.46 8.92 12.59
CA ILE A 305 14.48 7.90 12.26
C ILE A 305 13.81 6.73 11.52
N LEU A 306 12.67 6.25 12.01
CA LEU A 306 11.90 5.18 11.37
C LEU A 306 11.42 5.56 9.97
N GLY A 307 10.90 6.78 9.79
CA GLY A 307 10.46 7.25 8.47
C GLY A 307 11.60 7.29 7.46
N GLN A 308 12.78 7.72 7.89
CA GLN A 308 13.99 7.69 7.06
C GLN A 308 14.41 6.24 6.75
N ALA A 309 14.42 5.34 7.74
CA ALA A 309 14.80 3.94 7.55
C ALA A 309 13.90 3.22 6.55
N ASN A 310 12.58 3.35 6.70
CA ASN A 310 11.58 2.75 5.81
C ASN A 310 11.78 3.25 4.36
N ALA A 311 11.86 4.57 4.18
CA ALA A 311 11.96 5.16 2.85
C ALA A 311 13.31 4.90 2.18
N LYS A 312 14.42 4.90 2.93
CA LYS A 312 15.75 4.54 2.40
C LYS A 312 15.81 3.07 1.98
N SER A 313 15.20 2.17 2.76
CA SER A 313 15.10 0.75 2.40
C SER A 313 14.34 0.55 1.09
N GLY A 314 13.18 1.20 0.91
CA GLY A 314 12.44 1.16 -0.35
C GLY A 314 13.19 1.79 -1.52
N LEU A 315 13.83 2.95 -1.32
CA LEU A 315 14.65 3.61 -2.34
C LEU A 315 15.84 2.74 -2.77
N ALA A 316 16.46 2.01 -1.85
CA ALA A 316 17.56 1.12 -2.18
C ALA A 316 17.13 0.03 -3.17
N GLU A 317 15.94 -0.55 -3.01
CA GLU A 317 15.40 -1.55 -3.93
C GLU A 317 15.16 -0.96 -5.33
N ILE A 318 14.70 0.30 -5.42
CA ILE A 318 14.65 1.01 -6.70
C ILE A 318 16.06 1.18 -7.30
N LYS A 319 17.07 1.50 -6.48
CA LYS A 319 18.46 1.60 -6.95
C LYS A 319 19.01 0.26 -7.44
N VAL A 320 18.62 -0.85 -6.84
CA VAL A 320 18.92 -2.19 -7.38
C VAL A 320 18.28 -2.38 -8.76
N LEU A 321 16.98 -2.07 -8.91
CA LEU A 321 16.27 -2.18 -10.19
C LEU A 321 16.88 -1.33 -11.30
N LEU A 322 17.43 -0.17 -10.96
CA LEU A 322 18.09 0.74 -11.90
C LEU A 322 19.59 0.41 -12.13
N GLY A 323 20.12 -0.65 -11.50
CA GLY A 323 21.52 -1.05 -11.62
C GLY A 323 22.51 -0.15 -10.87
N GLU A 324 22.04 0.73 -9.99
CA GLU A 324 22.84 1.65 -9.17
C GLU A 324 23.29 0.99 -7.86
N LEU A 325 24.01 -0.15 -7.95
CA LEU A 325 24.32 -1.01 -6.79
C LEU A 325 25.06 -0.29 -5.66
N ASP A 326 26.07 0.54 -5.95
CA ASP A 326 26.82 1.26 -4.91
C ASP A 326 25.91 2.14 -4.04
N LYS A 327 24.92 2.80 -4.67
CA LYS A 327 23.94 3.63 -3.96
C LYS A 327 22.94 2.77 -3.18
N ALA A 328 22.54 1.63 -3.74
CA ALA A 328 21.67 0.69 -3.04
C ALA A 328 22.33 0.18 -1.75
N LEU A 329 23.59 -0.24 -1.81
CA LEU A 329 24.36 -0.71 -0.66
C LEU A 329 24.50 0.38 0.42
N GLN A 330 24.78 1.62 0.01
CA GLN A 330 24.84 2.74 0.94
C GLN A 330 23.49 2.95 1.65
N LEU A 331 22.39 3.01 0.89
CA LEU A 331 21.06 3.24 1.44
C LEU A 331 20.60 2.11 2.38
N LEU A 332 20.88 0.85 2.01
CA LEU A 332 20.59 -0.30 2.87
C LEU A 332 21.38 -0.24 4.17
N THR A 333 22.67 0.09 4.11
CA THR A 333 23.51 0.23 5.31
C THR A 333 23.00 1.34 6.23
N GLU A 334 22.64 2.50 5.67
CA GLU A 334 22.07 3.61 6.44
C GLU A 334 20.70 3.24 7.07
N ALA A 335 19.86 2.51 6.33
CA ALA A 335 18.57 2.04 6.83
C ALA A 335 18.75 0.98 7.93
N GLN A 336 19.70 0.05 7.77
CA GLN A 336 20.03 -0.97 8.76
C GLN A 336 20.52 -0.34 10.06
N GLN A 337 21.48 0.60 9.98
CA GLN A 337 21.98 1.31 11.16
C GLN A 337 20.83 2.04 11.88
N ALA A 338 19.93 2.67 11.13
CA ALA A 338 18.75 3.28 11.71
C ALA A 338 17.86 2.22 12.40
N TYR A 339 17.60 1.06 11.80
CA TYR A 339 16.85 -0.01 12.45
C TYR A 339 17.55 -0.58 13.70
N ASP A 340 18.89 -0.65 13.73
CA ASP A 340 19.66 -1.03 14.92
C ASP A 340 19.50 0.00 16.04
N GLU A 341 19.56 1.30 15.71
CA GLU A 341 19.26 2.39 16.65
C GLU A 341 17.80 2.33 17.14
N LEU A 342 16.90 1.85 16.29
CA LEU A 342 15.52 1.51 16.58
C LEU A 342 15.33 0.10 17.20
N GLY A 343 16.40 -0.63 17.56
CA GLY A 343 16.30 -1.99 18.09
C GLY A 343 15.35 -2.92 17.32
N ASN A 344 15.13 -2.65 16.03
CA ASN A 344 14.22 -3.39 15.16
C ASN A 344 15.03 -4.52 14.53
N ALA A 345 15.27 -5.57 15.33
CA ALA A 345 16.15 -6.66 14.98
C ALA A 345 15.70 -7.36 13.70
N ASP A 346 14.39 -7.61 13.54
CA ASP A 346 13.83 -8.28 12.36
C ASP A 346 14.15 -7.51 11.08
N ARG A 347 13.92 -6.19 11.07
CA ARG A 347 14.26 -5.35 9.91
C ARG A 347 15.77 -5.24 9.70
N SER A 348 16.56 -5.16 10.76
CA SER A 348 18.01 -5.10 10.65
C SER A 348 18.58 -6.39 10.04
N GLU A 349 18.08 -7.56 10.47
CA GLU A 349 18.45 -8.87 9.94
C GLU A 349 18.02 -9.01 8.48
N GLU A 350 16.79 -8.63 8.13
CA GLU A 350 16.30 -8.63 6.74
C GLU A 350 17.20 -7.77 5.82
N LEU A 351 17.64 -6.60 6.29
CA LEU A 351 18.57 -5.76 5.51
C LEU A 351 19.98 -6.33 5.46
N GLN A 352 20.44 -7.03 6.50
CA GLN A 352 21.72 -7.74 6.47
C GLN A 352 21.73 -8.82 5.40
N GLU A 353 20.70 -9.66 5.36
CA GLU A 353 20.56 -10.71 4.34
C GLU A 353 20.59 -10.11 2.94
N ARG A 354 19.91 -8.97 2.74
CA ARG A 354 19.91 -8.26 1.46
C ARG A 354 21.28 -7.72 1.09
N LEU A 355 22.00 -7.12 2.04
CA LEU A 355 23.36 -6.63 1.84
C LEU A 355 24.33 -7.75 1.45
N ASP A 356 24.22 -8.91 2.10
CA ASP A 356 25.05 -10.09 1.82
C ASP A 356 24.80 -10.64 0.41
N VAL A 357 23.55 -10.60 -0.07
CA VAL A 357 23.20 -10.98 -1.45
C VAL A 357 23.79 -10.01 -2.48
N LEU A 358 23.85 -8.71 -2.16
CA LEU A 358 24.29 -7.66 -3.08
C LEU A 358 25.79 -7.38 -3.04
N SER A 359 26.51 -7.89 -2.04
CA SER A 359 27.96 -7.69 -1.83
C SER A 359 28.73 -9.02 -1.99
N PRO A 360 29.00 -9.47 -3.22
CA PRO A 360 29.61 -10.78 -3.48
C PRO A 360 31.09 -10.92 -3.08
#